data_AF-A0A6I2ZSW9-F1
#
_entry.id   AF-A0A6I2ZSW9-F1
#
_cell.length_a   1.000
_cell.length_b   1.000
_cell.length_c   1.000
_cell.angle_alpha   90.00
_cell.angle_beta   90.00
_cell.angle_gamma   90.00
#
_symmetry.space_group_name_H-M   'P 1'
#
loop_
_entity.id
_entity.type
_entity.pdbx_description
1 polymer ?
#
loop_
_entity_poly.entity_id
_entity_poly.type
_entity_poly.pdbx_seq_one_letter_code
_entity_poly.pdbx_strand_id
1 'polypeptide(L)'
;MRLINEEWLNGQRIVMLEPRRLAARAAARRLASLIGQEPGELVGYQTRDERRIGPNTRIEVVTEGILTRRLQNDPELPGIGLVIFDEVHERNLPTDVGLALCLDARKNLRSDLRVLAMSATADTDRFAKLLGDGEPAPIISSVGRQHPVDITWAPPGKQQRLDDAVADVTMRALRENAGDILVFLPGIGEINRVQQALERSVAPDTDVYPLAGALSLADQDRALAPSPAGRRRVVLSTDIAETSLTVNGVSVVVDAGQARVPRYDPRTGMTRLTTIPTSRASAEQRAGRAGRLGPGVAYRLWSKLEHTTRRSHLDPEITQVDLSGFALELAAWGTPLAELSFADRPPEAAYKQGIELLQMLGGLDHEEKLTDTGRRMLAAPVHPRLAHMVTSAHPRDHGLACVIAALLDDRDVMRGRPDE
;
A
#
# COMPACT_ATOMS: atom_id res chain seq x y z
N MET A 1 20.33 -2.64 9.15
CA MET A 1 21.61 -2.30 8.51
C MET A 1 22.62 -3.45 8.40
N ARG A 2 22.48 -4.59 9.09
CA ARG A 2 23.51 -5.67 9.04
C ARG A 2 23.77 -6.26 7.65
N LEU A 3 22.70 -6.47 6.86
CA LEU A 3 22.78 -7.11 5.54
C LEU A 3 23.69 -6.40 4.54
N ILE A 4 23.93 -5.08 4.70
CA ILE A 4 24.72 -4.29 3.74
C ILE A 4 26.20 -4.70 3.67
N ASN A 5 26.69 -5.32 4.74
CA ASN A 5 28.10 -5.71 4.94
C ASN A 5 28.30 -7.23 4.79
N GLU A 6 27.26 -7.97 4.41
CA GLU A 6 27.39 -9.41 4.22
C GLU A 6 28.23 -9.73 2.98
N GLU A 7 29.10 -10.74 3.08
CA GLU A 7 30.01 -11.12 2.00
C GLU A 7 29.27 -11.49 0.70
N TRP A 8 28.14 -12.19 0.83
CA TRP A 8 27.33 -12.61 -0.31
C TRP A 8 26.71 -11.44 -1.08
N LEU A 9 26.54 -10.28 -0.44
CA LEU A 9 26.02 -9.09 -1.12
C LEU A 9 27.12 -8.44 -1.97
N ASN A 10 28.40 -8.71 -1.69
CA ASN A 10 29.55 -8.31 -2.50
C ASN A 10 29.52 -6.82 -2.94
N GLY A 11 29.16 -5.92 -2.02
CA GLY A 11 29.05 -4.48 -2.31
C GLY A 11 27.84 -4.05 -3.16
N GLN A 12 27.02 -4.98 -3.65
CA GLN A 12 25.80 -4.69 -4.40
C GLN A 12 24.73 -4.00 -3.54
N ARG A 13 23.79 -3.34 -4.18
CA ARG A 13 22.72 -2.58 -3.52
C ARG A 13 21.56 -3.47 -3.11
N ILE A 14 20.80 -2.98 -2.14
CA ILE A 14 19.55 -3.56 -1.66
C ILE A 14 18.42 -2.67 -2.17
N VAL A 15 17.40 -3.26 -2.78
CA VAL A 15 16.14 -2.58 -3.10
C VAL A 15 15.07 -3.07 -2.15
N MET A 16 14.34 -2.16 -1.51
CA MET A 16 13.23 -2.48 -0.62
C MET A 16 11.94 -1.91 -1.20
N LEU A 17 11.01 -2.79 -1.54
CA LEU A 17 9.69 -2.45 -2.04
C LEU A 17 8.77 -2.09 -0.87
N GLU A 18 8.11 -0.96 -1.01
CA GLU A 18 7.06 -0.49 -0.11
C GLU A 18 5.79 -0.22 -0.92
N PRO A 19 4.61 -0.68 -0.48
CA PRO A 19 3.39 -0.63 -1.28
C PRO A 19 2.89 0.80 -1.52
N ARG A 20 3.33 1.77 -0.69
CA ARG A 20 2.78 3.13 -0.67
C ARG A 20 3.87 4.17 -0.65
N ARG A 21 3.65 5.30 -1.34
CA ARG A 21 4.58 6.45 -1.36
C ARG A 21 4.94 6.95 0.05
N LEU A 22 3.95 7.06 0.93
CA LEU A 22 4.16 7.50 2.31
C LEU A 22 4.99 6.47 3.09
N ALA A 23 4.71 5.18 2.94
CA ALA A 23 5.47 4.10 3.58
C ALA A 23 6.93 4.11 3.11
N ALA A 24 7.18 4.18 1.79
CA ALA A 24 8.53 4.26 1.22
C ALA A 24 9.35 5.42 1.81
N ARG A 25 8.76 6.62 1.88
CA ARG A 25 9.40 7.81 2.45
C ARG A 25 9.65 7.66 3.95
N ALA A 26 8.65 7.19 4.69
CA ALA A 26 8.73 7.00 6.13
C ALA A 26 9.79 5.95 6.50
N ALA A 27 9.83 4.83 5.79
CA ALA A 27 10.80 3.77 5.98
C ALA A 27 12.23 4.25 5.69
N ALA A 28 12.46 4.94 4.56
CA ALA A 28 13.77 5.48 4.22
C ALA A 28 14.25 6.53 5.23
N ARG A 29 13.39 7.48 5.63
CA ARG A 29 13.69 8.47 6.68
C ARG A 29 14.01 7.79 8.01
N ARG A 30 13.23 6.77 8.39
CA ARG A 30 13.47 6.03 9.63
C ARG A 30 14.81 5.31 9.59
N LEU A 31 15.11 4.58 8.52
CA LEU A 31 16.38 3.88 8.33
C LEU A 31 17.59 4.85 8.34
N ALA A 32 17.49 6.00 7.66
CA ALA A 32 18.53 7.01 7.65
C ALA A 32 18.76 7.63 9.05
N SER A 33 17.67 7.94 9.78
CA SER A 33 17.77 8.49 11.15
C SER A 33 18.46 7.52 12.13
N LEU A 34 18.29 6.20 11.96
CA LEU A 34 18.91 5.19 12.82
C LEU A 34 20.44 5.16 12.69
N ILE A 35 20.99 5.70 11.61
CA ILE A 35 22.43 5.80 11.37
C ILE A 35 22.92 7.26 11.42
N GLY A 36 22.07 8.20 11.84
CA GLY A 36 22.43 9.62 11.92
C GLY A 36 22.67 10.30 10.56
N GLN A 37 22.01 9.82 9.50
CA GLN A 37 22.14 10.35 8.15
C GLN A 37 20.80 10.87 7.63
N GLU A 38 20.86 11.67 6.55
CA GLU A 38 19.70 12.10 5.79
C GLU A 38 19.40 11.16 4.61
N PRO A 39 18.14 11.03 4.18
CA PRO A 39 17.79 10.30 2.97
C PRO A 39 18.53 10.83 1.73
N GLY A 40 19.10 9.93 0.94
CA GLY A 40 19.92 10.24 -0.23
C GLY A 40 21.42 9.97 -0.02
N GLU A 41 21.83 9.74 1.23
CA GLU A 41 23.17 9.22 1.57
C GLU A 41 23.18 7.68 1.43
N LEU A 42 23.48 6.92 2.50
CA LEU A 42 23.53 5.45 2.44
C LEU A 42 22.16 4.83 2.15
N VAL A 43 21.10 5.47 2.65
CA VAL A 43 19.71 5.08 2.43
C VAL A 43 19.03 6.16 1.60
N GLY A 44 18.41 5.77 0.50
CA GLY A 44 17.65 6.65 -0.37
C GLY A 44 16.28 6.09 -0.68
N TYR A 45 15.46 6.86 -1.37
CA TYR A 45 14.17 6.39 -1.85
C TYR A 45 13.79 6.96 -3.21
N GLN A 46 12.91 6.24 -3.90
CA GLN A 46 12.30 6.69 -5.14
C GLN A 46 10.81 6.35 -5.17
N THR A 47 10.00 7.38 -5.31
CA THR A 47 8.57 7.29 -5.58
C THR A 47 8.28 7.87 -6.97
N ARG A 48 7.01 7.90 -7.40
CA ARG A 48 6.59 8.57 -8.64
C ARG A 48 6.95 10.07 -8.66
N ASP A 49 6.87 10.74 -7.52
CA ASP A 49 6.96 12.21 -7.45
C ASP A 49 8.30 12.71 -6.92
N GLU A 50 9.05 11.88 -6.20
CA GLU A 50 10.28 12.27 -5.51
C GLU A 50 11.35 11.19 -5.62
N ARG A 51 12.58 11.61 -5.94
CA ARG A 51 13.78 10.78 -5.95
C ARG A 51 14.86 11.39 -5.07
N ARG A 52 15.27 10.66 -4.03
CA ARG A 52 16.39 10.99 -3.13
C ARG A 52 17.38 9.82 -3.09
N ILE A 53 18.16 9.67 -4.16
CA ILE A 53 19.17 8.61 -4.31
C ILE A 53 20.45 9.26 -4.83
N GLY A 54 21.51 9.19 -4.02
CA GLY A 54 22.84 9.71 -4.33
C GLY A 54 23.82 8.63 -4.78
N PRO A 55 25.08 9.00 -5.09
CA PRO A 55 26.10 8.04 -5.54
C PRO A 55 26.51 7.04 -4.46
N ASN A 56 26.33 7.37 -3.18
CA ASN A 56 26.69 6.52 -2.05
C ASN A 56 25.51 5.65 -1.57
N THR A 57 24.35 5.75 -2.20
CA THR A 57 23.16 5.01 -1.77
C THR A 57 23.33 3.52 -2.04
N ARG A 58 23.17 2.74 -0.96
CA ARG A 58 23.25 1.27 -0.97
C ARG A 58 21.93 0.60 -0.64
N ILE A 59 21.01 1.31 0.01
CA ILE A 59 19.64 0.85 0.27
C ILE A 59 18.68 1.81 -0.43
N GLU A 60 17.95 1.31 -1.41
CA GLU A 60 16.98 2.09 -2.17
C GLU A 60 15.56 1.61 -1.82
N VAL A 61 14.81 2.44 -1.11
CA VAL A 61 13.39 2.18 -0.83
C VAL A 61 12.55 2.68 -1.98
N VAL A 62 11.81 1.79 -2.65
CA VAL A 62 11.09 2.12 -3.87
C VAL A 62 9.63 1.71 -3.78
N THR A 63 8.76 2.42 -4.50
CA THR A 63 7.37 2.01 -4.67
C THR A 63 7.21 0.98 -5.77
N GLU A 64 6.10 0.23 -5.74
CA GLU A 64 5.80 -0.90 -6.64
C GLU A 64 6.06 -0.60 -8.13
N GLY A 65 5.46 0.48 -8.66
CA GLY A 65 5.64 0.85 -10.06
C GLY A 65 7.09 1.24 -10.45
N ILE A 66 7.94 1.62 -9.50
CA ILE A 66 9.36 1.88 -9.76
C ILE A 66 10.12 0.54 -9.90
N LEU A 67 9.84 -0.44 -9.02
CA LEU A 67 10.46 -1.76 -9.11
C LEU A 67 10.04 -2.49 -10.39
N THR A 68 8.75 -2.52 -10.70
CA THR A 68 8.23 -3.16 -11.91
C THR A 68 8.90 -2.59 -13.16
N ARG A 69 9.01 -1.26 -13.28
CA ARG A 69 9.72 -0.63 -14.40
C ARG A 69 11.20 -0.97 -14.48
N ARG A 70 11.89 -1.08 -13.34
CA ARG A 70 13.31 -1.48 -13.33
C ARG A 70 13.47 -2.89 -13.87
N LEU A 71 12.63 -3.83 -13.40
CA LEU A 71 12.59 -5.20 -13.90
C LEU A 71 12.29 -5.23 -15.40
N GLN A 72 11.23 -4.55 -15.85
CA GLN A 72 10.86 -4.51 -17.28
C GLN A 72 11.95 -3.93 -18.18
N ASN A 73 12.68 -2.92 -17.71
CA ASN A 73 13.77 -2.32 -18.48
C ASN A 73 15.03 -3.20 -18.50
N ASP A 74 15.37 -3.81 -17.37
CA ASP A 74 16.54 -4.66 -17.23
C ASP A 74 16.28 -5.75 -16.15
N PRO A 75 15.85 -6.95 -16.56
CA PRO A 75 15.60 -8.08 -15.68
C PRO A 75 16.84 -8.50 -14.87
N GLU A 76 18.04 -8.17 -15.33
CA GLU A 76 19.26 -8.48 -14.59
C GLU A 76 19.42 -7.60 -13.36
N LEU A 77 18.70 -6.48 -13.21
CA LEU A 77 18.82 -5.57 -12.06
C LEU A 77 20.29 -5.28 -11.67
N PRO A 78 21.09 -4.66 -12.57
CA PRO A 78 22.53 -4.56 -12.42
C PRO A 78 22.94 -3.84 -11.14
N GLY A 79 23.89 -4.46 -10.43
CA GLY A 79 24.40 -3.97 -9.16
C GLY A 79 23.40 -4.06 -8.00
N ILE A 80 22.31 -4.83 -8.13
CA ILE A 80 21.39 -5.19 -7.04
C ILE A 80 21.63 -6.67 -6.69
N GLY A 81 21.83 -6.95 -5.40
CA GLY A 81 22.05 -8.30 -4.87
C GLY A 81 20.92 -8.80 -3.97
N LEU A 82 20.03 -7.91 -3.51
CA LEU A 82 18.87 -8.26 -2.71
C LEU A 82 17.67 -7.37 -3.07
N VAL A 83 16.53 -8.01 -3.30
CA VAL A 83 15.21 -7.34 -3.33
C VAL A 83 14.41 -7.77 -2.10
N ILE A 84 13.95 -6.80 -1.32
CA ILE A 84 13.08 -6.99 -0.18
C ILE A 84 11.67 -6.56 -0.59
N PHE A 85 10.69 -7.43 -0.40
CA PHE A 85 9.27 -7.12 -0.51
C PHE A 85 8.72 -6.93 0.88
N ASP A 86 8.46 -5.69 1.30
CA ASP A 86 7.83 -5.42 2.60
C ASP A 86 6.31 -5.54 2.52
N GLU A 87 5.67 -5.80 3.66
CA GLU A 87 4.21 -5.85 3.83
C GLU A 87 3.49 -6.79 2.84
N VAL A 88 4.09 -7.94 2.51
CA VAL A 88 3.52 -8.87 1.50
C VAL A 88 2.13 -9.41 1.87
N HIS A 89 1.69 -9.23 3.11
CA HIS A 89 0.36 -9.60 3.57
C HIS A 89 -0.75 -8.63 3.14
N GLU A 90 -0.42 -7.44 2.61
CA GLU A 90 -1.44 -6.58 1.97
C GLU A 90 -2.03 -7.24 0.71
N ARG A 91 -1.27 -8.15 0.07
CA ARG A 91 -1.70 -8.90 -1.13
C ARG A 91 -2.18 -7.98 -2.26
N ASN A 92 -1.49 -6.85 -2.41
CA ASN A 92 -1.73 -5.89 -3.48
C ASN A 92 -1.19 -6.44 -4.81
N LEU A 93 -1.93 -6.20 -5.90
CA LEU A 93 -1.58 -6.75 -7.21
C LEU A 93 -0.17 -6.34 -7.69
N PRO A 94 0.27 -5.07 -7.56
CA PRO A 94 1.60 -4.69 -8.04
C PRO A 94 2.74 -5.35 -7.27
N THR A 95 2.59 -5.57 -5.96
CA THR A 95 3.55 -6.33 -5.14
C THR A 95 3.62 -7.80 -5.59
N ASP A 96 2.47 -8.46 -5.81
CA ASP A 96 2.42 -9.84 -6.29
C ASP A 96 3.06 -9.96 -7.71
N VAL A 97 2.84 -8.98 -8.59
CA VAL A 97 3.51 -8.91 -9.91
C VAL A 97 5.01 -8.75 -9.77
N GLY A 98 5.48 -7.74 -9.01
CA GLY A 98 6.89 -7.49 -8.82
C GLY A 98 7.63 -8.71 -8.26
N LEU A 99 6.98 -9.45 -7.35
CA LEU A 99 7.52 -10.68 -6.79
C LEU A 99 7.61 -11.78 -7.85
N ALA A 100 6.56 -12.00 -8.64
CA ALA A 100 6.56 -12.99 -9.71
C ALA A 100 7.66 -12.73 -10.75
N LEU A 101 7.80 -11.48 -11.21
CA LEU A 101 8.85 -11.08 -12.16
C LEU A 101 10.25 -11.23 -11.56
N CYS A 102 10.43 -10.88 -10.28
CA CYS A 102 11.71 -11.04 -9.60
C CYS A 102 12.10 -12.52 -9.43
N LEU A 103 11.14 -13.39 -9.14
CA LEU A 103 11.38 -14.84 -9.03
C LEU A 103 11.72 -15.47 -10.38
N ASP A 104 11.06 -15.02 -11.44
CA ASP A 104 11.36 -15.45 -12.81
C ASP A 104 12.76 -15.01 -13.25
N ALA A 105 13.11 -13.73 -13.03
CA ALA A 105 14.45 -13.21 -13.28
C ALA A 105 15.51 -13.98 -12.47
N ARG A 106 15.25 -14.28 -11.19
CA ARG A 106 16.15 -15.08 -10.35
C ARG A 106 16.36 -16.49 -10.93
N LYS A 107 15.31 -17.13 -11.40
CA LYS A 107 15.36 -18.49 -11.95
C LYS A 107 16.12 -18.56 -13.27
N ASN A 108 15.93 -17.58 -14.15
CA ASN A 108 16.39 -17.66 -15.54
C ASN A 108 17.65 -16.84 -15.85
N LEU A 109 17.94 -15.78 -15.08
CA LEU A 109 18.99 -14.79 -15.41
C LEU A 109 19.94 -14.48 -14.25
N ARG A 110 19.41 -14.34 -13.02
CA ARG A 110 20.14 -13.88 -11.83
C ARG A 110 20.01 -14.88 -10.68
N SER A 111 20.60 -16.05 -10.81
CA SER A 111 20.56 -17.09 -9.76
C SER A 111 21.24 -16.67 -8.46
N ASP A 112 22.07 -15.63 -8.48
CA ASP A 112 22.70 -15.01 -7.32
C ASP A 112 21.80 -13.98 -6.59
N LEU A 113 20.74 -13.49 -7.24
CA LEU A 113 19.84 -12.48 -6.66
C LEU A 113 19.05 -13.07 -5.49
N ARG A 114 19.22 -12.47 -4.31
CA ARG A 114 18.42 -12.84 -3.14
C ARG A 114 17.09 -12.10 -3.11
N VAL A 115 16.06 -12.79 -2.62
CA VAL A 115 14.71 -12.24 -2.42
C VAL A 115 14.30 -12.47 -0.97
N LEU A 116 13.79 -11.43 -0.33
CA LEU A 116 13.27 -11.48 1.04
C LEU A 116 11.84 -10.94 1.06
N ALA A 117 10.88 -11.74 1.51
CA ALA A 117 9.52 -11.26 1.79
C ALA A 117 9.35 -11.01 3.29
N MET A 118 8.85 -9.83 3.67
CA MET A 118 8.52 -9.48 5.04
C MET A 118 7.00 -9.43 5.21
N SER A 119 6.51 -10.09 6.27
CA SER A 119 5.08 -10.13 6.61
C SER A 119 4.91 -9.89 8.12
N ALA A 120 3.88 -9.13 8.47
CA ALA A 120 3.45 -8.95 9.85
C ALA A 120 2.36 -9.96 10.28
N THR A 121 1.99 -10.91 9.41
CA THR A 121 0.93 -11.90 9.65
C THR A 121 1.42 -13.33 9.46
N ALA A 122 0.63 -14.30 9.93
CA ALA A 122 0.97 -15.71 10.01
C ALA A 122 0.99 -16.48 8.67
N ASP A 123 0.64 -15.88 7.52
CA ASP A 123 0.65 -16.58 6.21
C ASP A 123 2.07 -16.73 5.62
N THR A 124 3.07 -16.92 6.48
CA THR A 124 4.49 -17.06 6.11
C THR A 124 4.77 -18.35 5.37
N ASP A 125 3.98 -19.41 5.60
CA ASP A 125 4.18 -20.72 4.96
C ASP A 125 3.93 -20.69 3.46
N ARG A 126 2.91 -19.93 3.02
CA ARG A 126 2.59 -19.77 1.59
C ARG A 126 3.75 -19.08 0.87
N PHE A 127 4.25 -17.98 1.43
CA PHE A 127 5.38 -17.25 0.86
C PHE A 127 6.68 -18.04 0.93
N ALA A 128 6.91 -18.82 1.99
CA ALA A 128 8.08 -19.69 2.08
C ALA A 128 8.10 -20.72 0.94
N LYS A 129 6.97 -21.36 0.64
CA LYS A 129 6.83 -22.28 -0.50
C LYS A 129 7.02 -21.57 -1.85
N LEU A 130 6.48 -20.36 -1.99
CA LEU A 130 6.60 -19.57 -3.21
C LEU A 130 8.04 -19.12 -3.49
N LEU A 131 8.77 -18.71 -2.46
CA LEU A 131 10.16 -18.24 -2.56
C LEU A 131 11.17 -19.38 -2.72
N GLY A 132 10.79 -20.58 -2.26
CA GLY A 132 11.57 -21.79 -2.31
C GLY A 132 11.75 -22.35 -3.73
N ASP A 133 12.86 -23.05 -3.96
CA ASP A 133 13.12 -23.78 -5.21
C ASP A 133 13.19 -25.28 -4.89
N GLY A 134 12.04 -25.95 -4.97
CA GLY A 134 11.85 -27.35 -4.57
C GLY A 134 11.59 -27.55 -3.07
N GLU A 135 12.20 -26.74 -2.19
CA GLU A 135 12.01 -26.77 -0.74
C GLU A 135 11.57 -25.39 -0.21
N PRO A 136 10.72 -25.30 0.84
CA PRO A 136 10.30 -24.02 1.40
C PRO A 136 11.49 -23.16 1.87
N ALA A 137 11.46 -21.87 1.54
CA ALA A 137 12.46 -20.92 1.99
C ALA A 137 12.49 -20.79 3.53
N PRO A 138 13.66 -20.51 4.15
CA PRO A 138 13.76 -20.35 5.59
C PRO A 138 12.86 -19.23 6.12
N ILE A 139 12.06 -19.54 7.14
CA ILE A 139 11.24 -18.55 7.85
C ILE A 139 12.01 -18.06 9.08
N ILE A 140 12.23 -16.75 9.15
CA ILE A 140 12.87 -16.09 10.30
C ILE A 140 11.80 -15.29 11.04
N SER A 141 11.44 -15.73 12.24
CA SER A 141 10.44 -15.06 13.07
C SER A 141 11.10 -14.10 14.04
N SER A 142 10.66 -12.84 14.03
CA SER A 142 11.05 -11.82 15.02
C SER A 142 9.87 -11.51 15.93
N VAL A 143 9.98 -11.84 17.22
CA VAL A 143 8.95 -11.52 18.21
C VAL A 143 9.18 -10.08 18.70
N GLY A 144 8.33 -9.15 18.23
CA GLY A 144 8.28 -7.80 18.80
C GLY A 144 7.72 -7.82 20.23
N ARG A 145 8.09 -6.82 21.04
CA ARG A 145 7.38 -6.55 22.31
C ARG A 145 6.08 -5.81 21.99
N GLN A 146 4.98 -6.55 21.87
CA GLN A 146 3.65 -5.95 21.90
C GLN A 146 3.15 -5.96 23.35
N HIS A 147 2.78 -4.79 23.84
CA HIS A 147 2.11 -4.66 25.12
C HIS A 147 0.62 -5.06 24.98
N PRO A 148 -0.04 -5.49 26.07
CA PRO A 148 -1.45 -5.85 26.01
C PRO A 148 -2.31 -4.67 25.58
N VAL A 149 -3.35 -4.97 24.78
CA VAL A 149 -4.34 -3.99 24.32
C VAL A 149 -5.73 -4.42 24.77
N ASP A 150 -6.38 -3.61 25.60
CA ASP A 150 -7.73 -3.88 26.09
C ASP A 150 -8.76 -3.53 25.02
N ILE A 151 -9.67 -4.47 24.74
CA ILE A 151 -10.66 -4.32 23.67
C ILE A 151 -12.01 -3.90 24.24
N THR A 152 -12.48 -2.71 23.83
CA THR A 152 -13.83 -2.21 24.13
C THR A 152 -14.72 -2.32 22.89
N TRP A 153 -15.84 -3.02 23.01
CA TRP A 153 -16.84 -3.13 21.93
C TRP A 153 -17.88 -2.02 22.08
N ALA A 154 -18.01 -1.17 21.06
CA ALA A 154 -18.88 0.01 21.05
C ALA A 154 -19.68 0.10 19.74
N PRO A 155 -20.56 -0.89 19.45
CA PRO A 155 -21.35 -0.88 18.21
C PRO A 155 -22.24 0.38 18.14
N PRO A 156 -22.36 1.02 16.96
CA PRO A 156 -23.26 2.15 16.76
C PRO A 156 -24.72 1.80 17.06
N GLY A 157 -25.51 2.81 17.45
CA GLY A 157 -26.96 2.67 17.53
C GLY A 157 -27.59 2.35 16.16
N LYS A 158 -28.73 1.63 16.14
CA LYS A 158 -29.37 1.14 14.90
C LYS A 158 -29.63 2.19 13.82
N GLN A 159 -29.83 3.45 14.21
CA GLN A 159 -30.11 4.59 13.32
C GLN A 159 -29.01 5.65 13.35
N GLN A 160 -27.92 5.38 14.06
CA GLN A 160 -26.81 6.32 14.20
C GLN A 160 -25.92 6.20 12.95
N ARG A 161 -25.55 7.33 12.37
CA ARG A 161 -24.55 7.33 11.30
C ARG A 161 -23.20 6.91 11.87
N LEU A 162 -22.43 6.17 11.09
CA LEU A 162 -21.11 5.71 11.51
C LEU A 162 -20.19 6.88 11.89
N ASP A 163 -20.21 7.96 11.09
CA ASP A 163 -19.40 9.16 11.34
C ASP A 163 -19.68 9.76 12.73
N ASP A 164 -20.96 9.89 13.10
CA ASP A 164 -21.39 10.43 14.39
C ASP A 164 -20.98 9.49 15.53
N ALA A 165 -21.16 8.17 15.33
CA ALA A 165 -20.75 7.15 16.30
C ALA A 165 -19.23 7.16 16.54
N VAL A 166 -18.42 7.34 15.49
CA VAL A 166 -16.96 7.45 15.61
C VAL A 166 -16.58 8.71 16.39
N ALA A 167 -17.22 9.85 16.11
CA ALA A 167 -16.96 11.07 16.86
C ALA A 167 -17.30 10.92 18.36
N ASP A 168 -18.46 10.35 18.68
CA ASP A 168 -18.90 10.09 20.06
C ASP A 168 -17.94 9.15 20.80
N VAL A 169 -17.55 8.04 20.17
CA VAL A 169 -16.59 7.08 20.74
C VAL A 169 -15.21 7.70 20.92
N THR A 170 -14.78 8.56 19.98
CA THR A 170 -13.49 9.27 20.09
C THR A 170 -13.50 10.27 21.25
N MET A 171 -14.60 11.03 21.44
CA MET A 171 -14.77 11.93 22.58
C MET A 171 -14.83 11.18 23.91
N ARG A 172 -15.44 9.99 23.93
CA ARG A 172 -15.38 9.08 25.09
C ARG A 172 -13.95 8.64 25.36
N ALA A 173 -13.24 8.17 24.33
CA ALA A 173 -11.87 7.69 24.45
C ALA A 173 -10.89 8.78 24.95
N LEU A 174 -11.06 10.04 24.51
CA LEU A 174 -10.31 11.21 25.00
C LEU A 174 -10.51 11.45 26.49
N ARG A 175 -11.73 11.24 27.02
CA ARG A 175 -12.05 11.42 28.44
C ARG A 175 -11.55 10.27 29.32
N GLU A 176 -11.63 9.04 28.82
CA GLU A 176 -11.31 7.83 29.57
C GLU A 176 -9.81 7.50 29.61
N ASN A 177 -9.03 7.98 28.64
CA ASN A 177 -7.64 7.55 28.44
C ASN A 177 -6.71 8.75 28.22
N ALA A 178 -5.44 8.60 28.61
CA ALA A 178 -4.35 9.50 28.26
C ALA A 178 -3.65 9.08 26.96
N GLY A 179 -2.87 10.01 26.38
CA GLY A 179 -2.09 9.78 25.15
C GLY A 179 -2.84 10.10 23.87
N ASP A 180 -2.19 9.86 22.73
CA ASP A 180 -2.73 10.18 21.41
C ASP A 180 -3.69 9.08 20.92
N ILE A 181 -4.68 9.48 20.11
CA ILE A 181 -5.68 8.58 19.55
C ILE A 181 -5.44 8.42 18.04
N LEU A 182 -5.46 7.17 17.58
CA LEU A 182 -5.52 6.83 16.16
C LEU A 182 -6.90 6.28 15.80
N VAL A 183 -7.58 6.95 14.88
CA VAL A 183 -8.93 6.57 14.44
C VAL A 183 -8.85 5.99 13.02
N PHE A 184 -9.39 4.79 12.81
CA PHE A 184 -9.47 4.16 11.49
C PHE A 184 -10.84 4.38 10.86
N LEU A 185 -10.85 4.94 9.65
CA LEU A 185 -12.03 5.29 8.86
C LEU A 185 -11.88 4.78 7.41
N PRO A 186 -12.99 4.47 6.71
CA PRO A 186 -12.91 3.85 5.39
C PRO A 186 -12.45 4.80 4.28
N GLY A 187 -12.46 6.12 4.49
CA GLY A 187 -12.07 7.07 3.45
C GLY A 187 -12.07 8.53 3.87
N ILE A 188 -11.61 9.39 2.95
CA ILE A 188 -11.43 10.83 3.19
C ILE A 188 -12.75 11.57 3.45
N GLY A 189 -13.85 11.13 2.85
CA GLY A 189 -15.17 11.71 3.09
C GLY A 189 -15.61 11.52 4.54
N GLU A 190 -15.39 10.32 5.07
CA GLU A 190 -15.67 10.00 6.48
C GLU A 190 -14.70 10.74 7.41
N ILE A 191 -13.39 10.79 7.08
CA ILE A 191 -12.38 11.57 7.81
C ILE A 191 -12.81 13.03 7.97
N ASN A 192 -13.18 13.70 6.88
CA ASN A 192 -13.55 15.12 6.92
C ASN A 192 -14.81 15.37 7.78
N ARG A 193 -15.79 14.47 7.73
CA ARG A 193 -17.02 14.60 8.54
C ARG A 193 -16.75 14.38 10.02
N VAL A 194 -15.96 13.37 10.37
CA VAL A 194 -15.54 13.12 11.75
C VAL A 194 -14.65 14.26 12.27
N GLN A 195 -13.73 14.75 11.45
CA GLN A 195 -12.87 15.90 11.78
C GLN A 195 -13.72 17.11 12.15
N GLN A 196 -14.67 17.49 11.30
CA GLN A 196 -15.54 18.63 11.53
C GLN A 196 -16.39 18.47 12.81
N ALA A 197 -16.84 17.26 13.13
CA ALA A 197 -17.58 16.99 14.37
C ALA A 197 -16.69 17.12 15.62
N LEU A 198 -15.45 16.61 15.54
CA LEU A 198 -14.49 16.64 16.63
C LEU A 198 -13.95 18.04 16.90
N GLU A 199 -13.57 18.81 15.88
CA GLU A 199 -13.03 20.17 16.04
C GLU A 199 -13.98 21.13 16.78
N ARG A 200 -15.29 20.85 16.75
CA ARG A 200 -16.31 21.62 17.50
C ARG A 200 -16.39 21.25 18.99
N SER A 201 -15.82 20.12 19.37
CA SER A 201 -16.10 19.46 20.65
C SER A 201 -14.84 19.14 21.46
N VAL A 202 -13.68 19.01 20.82
CA VAL A 202 -12.41 18.73 21.50
C VAL A 202 -11.94 19.93 22.32
N ALA A 203 -11.16 19.66 23.37
CA ALA A 203 -10.56 20.71 24.18
C ALA A 203 -9.46 21.47 23.41
N PRO A 204 -9.14 22.73 23.77
CA PRO A 204 -8.17 23.57 23.04
C PRO A 204 -6.73 23.02 22.98
N ASP A 205 -6.41 22.07 23.85
CA ASP A 205 -5.13 21.35 23.94
C ASP A 205 -5.09 20.08 23.09
N THR A 206 -6.16 19.77 22.35
CA THR A 206 -6.29 18.59 21.50
C THR A 206 -6.32 18.97 20.02
N ASP A 207 -5.34 18.50 19.27
CA ASP A 207 -5.25 18.69 17.82
C ASP A 207 -5.89 17.54 17.05
N VAL A 208 -6.62 17.83 15.96
CA VAL A 208 -7.21 16.81 15.09
C VAL A 208 -6.54 16.86 13.72
N TYR A 209 -5.92 15.76 13.30
CA TYR A 209 -5.17 15.68 12.05
C TYR A 209 -5.74 14.59 11.14
N PRO A 210 -6.11 14.91 9.88
CA PRO A 210 -6.41 13.90 8.90
C PRO A 210 -5.12 13.21 8.41
N LEU A 211 -5.21 11.92 8.09
CA LEU A 211 -4.13 11.14 7.51
C LEU A 211 -4.67 10.22 6.41
N ALA A 212 -4.58 10.69 5.16
CA ALA A 212 -4.99 9.92 3.99
C ALA A 212 -4.00 10.13 2.84
N GLY A 213 -3.92 9.15 1.93
CA GLY A 213 -2.97 9.20 0.81
C GLY A 213 -3.17 10.36 -0.17
N ALA A 214 -4.31 11.06 -0.13
CA ALA A 214 -4.61 12.24 -0.94
C ALA A 214 -4.17 13.58 -0.32
N LEU A 215 -3.60 13.57 0.89
CA LEU A 215 -3.13 14.78 1.56
C LEU A 215 -1.75 15.22 1.05
N SER A 216 -1.42 16.50 1.24
CA SER A 216 -0.09 17.01 0.96
C SER A 216 0.98 16.32 1.83
N LEU A 217 2.23 16.33 1.37
CA LEU A 217 3.33 15.74 2.14
C LEU A 217 3.52 16.43 3.50
N ALA A 218 3.32 17.75 3.55
CA ALA A 218 3.43 18.52 4.79
C ALA A 218 2.34 18.13 5.79
N ASP A 219 1.10 17.91 5.34
CA ASP A 219 0.00 17.50 6.22
C ASP A 219 0.18 16.08 6.73
N GLN A 220 0.66 15.16 5.88
CA GLN A 220 1.02 13.81 6.31
C GLN A 220 2.14 13.83 7.35
N ASP A 221 3.19 14.63 7.14
CA ASP A 221 4.30 14.77 8.08
C ASP A 221 3.83 15.36 9.43
N ARG A 222 2.92 16.35 9.41
CA ARG A 222 2.28 16.91 10.62
C ARG A 222 1.46 15.88 11.38
N ALA A 223 0.67 15.07 10.68
CA ALA A 223 -0.14 14.03 11.30
C ALA A 223 0.70 12.92 11.98
N LEU A 224 1.96 12.76 11.59
CA LEU A 224 2.89 11.76 12.12
C LEU A 224 3.84 12.27 13.20
N ALA A 225 4.16 13.57 13.16
CA ALA A 225 5.03 14.22 14.14
C ALA A 225 4.50 14.06 15.56
N PRO A 226 5.35 13.81 16.57
CA PRO A 226 4.88 13.67 17.96
C PRO A 226 4.17 14.94 18.46
N SER A 227 3.17 14.76 19.31
CA SER A 227 2.46 15.88 19.96
C SER A 227 3.43 16.72 20.80
N PRO A 228 3.36 18.06 20.76
CA PRO A 228 4.08 18.92 21.68
C PRO A 228 3.73 18.61 23.15
N ALA A 229 4.64 18.92 24.06
CA ALA A 229 4.41 18.71 25.49
C ALA A 229 3.14 19.44 25.97
N GLY A 230 2.27 18.72 26.69
CA GLY A 230 1.02 19.25 27.21
C GLY A 230 -0.14 19.32 26.18
N ARG A 231 0.08 18.88 24.94
CA ARG A 231 -0.98 18.70 23.93
C ARG A 231 -1.24 17.23 23.68
N ARG A 232 -2.42 16.94 23.12
CA ARG A 232 -2.82 15.62 22.65
C ARG A 232 -3.22 15.72 21.19
N ARG A 233 -3.20 14.60 20.48
CA ARG A 233 -3.77 14.55 19.12
C ARG A 233 -4.74 13.40 18.90
N VAL A 234 -5.62 13.62 17.94
CA VAL A 234 -6.45 12.61 17.29
C VAL A 234 -6.05 12.56 15.81
N VAL A 235 -5.48 11.44 15.39
CA VAL A 235 -5.13 11.19 13.98
C VAL A 235 -6.25 10.39 13.34
N LEU A 236 -6.93 10.98 12.35
CA LEU A 236 -8.03 10.37 11.61
C LEU A 236 -7.48 9.76 10.32
N SER A 237 -7.33 8.45 10.29
CA SER A 237 -6.59 7.75 9.24
C SER A 237 -7.45 6.74 8.48
N THR A 238 -7.11 6.51 7.21
CA THR A 238 -7.49 5.25 6.54
C THR A 238 -6.53 4.13 6.93
N ASP A 239 -6.57 3.02 6.19
CA ASP A 239 -5.64 1.89 6.35
C ASP A 239 -4.17 2.25 6.06
N ILE A 240 -3.85 3.53 5.79
CA ILE A 240 -2.48 4.03 5.63
C ILE A 240 -1.67 4.01 6.93
N ALA A 241 -2.33 4.01 8.08
CA ALA A 241 -1.68 3.84 9.38
C ALA A 241 -1.75 2.39 9.90
N GLU A 242 -2.32 1.46 9.12
CA GLU A 242 -2.51 0.06 9.55
C GLU A 242 -1.18 -0.70 9.58
N THR A 243 -0.33 -0.46 8.59
CA THR A 243 0.95 -1.13 8.29
C THR A 243 2.05 -0.07 8.07
N SER A 244 3.31 -0.43 8.35
CA SER A 244 4.57 0.35 8.12
C SER A 244 4.75 1.75 8.76
N LEU A 245 3.69 2.52 8.98
CA LEU A 245 3.76 3.89 9.44
C LEU A 245 3.77 3.95 10.96
N THR A 246 4.77 4.58 11.56
CA THR A 246 4.83 4.73 13.02
C THR A 246 4.23 6.07 13.43
N VAL A 247 3.01 6.04 13.97
CA VAL A 247 2.42 7.19 14.66
C VAL A 247 2.90 7.16 16.11
N ASN A 248 3.86 8.00 16.45
CA ASN A 248 4.44 8.04 17.79
C ASN A 248 3.39 8.46 18.85
N GLY A 249 3.52 8.04 20.11
CA GLY A 249 2.63 8.51 21.18
C GLY A 249 1.21 7.96 21.20
N VAL A 250 0.82 7.11 20.23
CA VAL A 250 -0.49 6.46 20.21
C VAL A 250 -0.57 5.37 21.28
N SER A 251 -1.55 5.49 22.16
CA SER A 251 -1.93 4.51 23.19
C SER A 251 -3.39 4.07 23.06
N VAL A 252 -4.17 4.73 22.19
CA VAL A 252 -5.59 4.48 22.01
C VAL A 252 -5.92 4.37 20.53
N VAL A 253 -6.71 3.35 20.18
CA VAL A 253 -7.22 3.14 18.82
C VAL A 253 -8.75 3.19 18.84
N VAL A 254 -9.35 3.84 17.84
CA VAL A 254 -10.79 3.79 17.57
C VAL A 254 -10.98 3.27 16.15
N ASP A 255 -11.56 2.09 16.00
CA ASP A 255 -11.72 1.44 14.69
C ASP A 255 -13.19 1.44 14.28
N ALA A 256 -13.50 2.13 13.18
CA ALA A 256 -14.84 2.14 12.58
C ALA A 256 -15.24 0.76 12.02
N GLY A 257 -14.28 -0.15 11.85
CA GLY A 257 -14.52 -1.54 11.44
C GLY A 257 -14.83 -1.72 9.96
N GLN A 258 -14.58 -0.69 9.14
CA GLN A 258 -14.78 -0.71 7.69
C GLN A 258 -13.47 -0.40 6.98
N ALA A 259 -13.34 -0.94 5.77
CA ALA A 259 -12.24 -0.71 4.85
C ALA A 259 -12.78 -0.46 3.44
N ARG A 260 -12.07 0.32 2.64
CA ARG A 260 -12.45 0.61 1.26
C ARG A 260 -11.50 -0.11 0.30
N VAL A 261 -12.01 -1.15 -0.34
CA VAL A 261 -11.21 -2.06 -1.17
C VAL A 261 -11.62 -1.96 -2.64
N PRO A 262 -10.68 -2.14 -3.57
CA PRO A 262 -11.01 -2.26 -4.99
C PRO A 262 -11.78 -3.55 -5.26
N ARG A 263 -12.84 -3.46 -6.07
CA ARG A 263 -13.62 -4.60 -6.58
C ARG A 263 -13.95 -4.37 -8.05
N TYR A 264 -13.70 -5.39 -8.86
CA TYR A 264 -14.01 -5.42 -10.27
C TYR A 264 -15.51 -5.43 -10.48
N ASP A 265 -15.99 -4.58 -11.38
CA ASP A 265 -17.39 -4.53 -11.80
C ASP A 265 -17.50 -5.03 -13.24
N PRO A 266 -17.93 -6.30 -13.46
CA PRO A 266 -18.04 -6.89 -14.78
C PRO A 266 -18.95 -6.13 -15.75
N ARG A 267 -19.91 -5.34 -15.25
CA ARG A 267 -20.82 -4.57 -16.11
C ARG A 267 -20.13 -3.38 -16.75
N THR A 268 -19.19 -2.77 -16.04
CA THR A 268 -18.43 -1.60 -16.52
C THR A 268 -17.08 -2.00 -17.09
N GLY A 269 -16.60 -3.21 -16.77
CA GLY A 269 -15.25 -3.65 -17.10
C GLY A 269 -14.17 -2.86 -16.38
N MET A 270 -14.49 -2.25 -15.24
CA MET A 270 -13.60 -1.39 -14.45
C MET A 270 -13.64 -1.75 -12.98
N THR A 271 -12.57 -1.40 -12.26
CA THR A 271 -12.48 -1.51 -10.81
C THR A 271 -13.16 -0.32 -10.14
N ARG A 272 -14.02 -0.58 -9.15
CA ARG A 272 -14.62 0.44 -8.28
C ARG A 272 -14.24 0.21 -6.84
N LEU A 273 -14.25 1.26 -6.02
CA LEU A 273 -14.05 1.13 -4.58
C LEU A 273 -15.35 0.72 -3.90
N THR A 274 -15.29 -0.34 -3.09
CA THR A 274 -16.42 -0.82 -2.29
C THR A 274 -16.04 -0.79 -0.81
N THR A 275 -16.93 -0.25 0.01
CA THR A 275 -16.76 -0.28 1.47
C THR A 275 -17.25 -1.62 2.01
N ILE A 276 -16.40 -2.34 2.73
CA ILE A 276 -16.70 -3.63 3.34
C ILE A 276 -16.29 -3.64 4.82
N PRO A 277 -16.80 -4.57 5.65
CA PRO A 277 -16.25 -4.81 6.97
C PRO A 277 -14.77 -5.21 6.89
N THR A 278 -13.94 -4.68 7.79
CA THR A 278 -12.53 -5.07 7.85
C THR A 278 -12.36 -6.52 8.30
N SER A 279 -11.27 -7.16 7.90
CA SER A 279 -10.92 -8.52 8.31
C SER A 279 -10.51 -8.57 9.79
N ARG A 280 -10.48 -9.78 10.37
CA ARG A 280 -9.98 -9.98 11.72
C ARG A 280 -8.50 -9.64 11.84
N ALA A 281 -7.67 -10.09 10.89
CA ALA A 281 -6.24 -9.81 10.87
C ALA A 281 -5.97 -8.29 10.83
N SER A 282 -6.68 -7.56 9.98
CA SER A 282 -6.59 -6.11 9.89
C SER A 282 -7.02 -5.42 11.20
N ALA A 283 -8.14 -5.84 11.79
CA ALA A 283 -8.59 -5.32 13.09
C ALA A 283 -7.62 -5.63 14.26
N GLU A 284 -6.87 -6.73 14.19
CA GLU A 284 -5.81 -7.08 15.14
C GLU A 284 -4.58 -6.18 14.95
N GLN A 285 -4.16 -5.93 13.70
CA GLN A 285 -3.07 -5.01 13.39
C GLN A 285 -3.38 -3.56 13.80
N ARG A 286 -4.60 -3.09 13.51
CA ARG A 286 -5.10 -1.77 13.93
C ARG A 286 -5.07 -1.63 15.44
N ALA A 287 -5.65 -2.59 16.17
CA ALA A 287 -5.62 -2.59 17.63
C ALA A 287 -4.18 -2.61 18.19
N GLY A 288 -3.29 -3.41 17.57
CA GLY A 288 -1.88 -3.49 17.93
C GLY A 288 -1.13 -2.16 17.83
N ARG A 289 -1.67 -1.14 17.13
CA ARG A 289 -1.07 0.21 17.10
C ARG A 289 -1.10 0.90 18.47
N ALA A 290 -2.08 0.59 19.31
CA ALA A 290 -2.15 1.08 20.69
C ALA A 290 -1.10 0.44 21.61
N GLY A 291 -0.64 -0.78 21.29
CA GLY A 291 0.25 -1.59 22.14
C GLY A 291 1.75 -1.44 21.86
N ARG A 292 2.17 -0.43 21.08
CA ARG A 292 3.57 -0.30 20.62
C ARG A 292 4.52 0.28 21.66
N LEU A 293 4.06 1.23 22.47
CA LEU A 293 4.89 1.95 23.45
C LEU A 293 4.63 1.51 24.90
N GLY A 294 3.50 0.86 25.14
CA GLY A 294 3.02 0.46 26.45
C GLY A 294 1.62 -0.16 26.35
N PRO A 295 1.00 -0.55 27.47
CA PRO A 295 -0.39 -1.00 27.48
C PRO A 295 -1.31 0.04 26.84
N GLY A 296 -2.25 -0.43 26.03
CA GLY A 296 -3.13 0.45 25.26
C GLY A 296 -4.58 -0.02 25.24
N VAL A 297 -5.46 0.76 24.60
CA VAL A 297 -6.89 0.45 24.49
C VAL A 297 -7.34 0.55 23.04
N ALA A 298 -8.21 -0.36 22.58
CA ALA A 298 -8.84 -0.29 21.28
C ALA A 298 -10.37 -0.34 21.39
N TYR A 299 -11.04 0.69 20.89
CA TYR A 299 -12.48 0.75 20.72
C TYR A 299 -12.86 0.24 19.33
N ARG A 300 -13.77 -0.73 19.27
CA ARG A 300 -14.23 -1.36 18.03
C ARG A 300 -15.70 -1.04 17.83
N LEU A 301 -16.04 -0.33 16.76
CA LEU A 301 -17.41 0.09 16.45
C LEU A 301 -18.26 -1.02 15.80
N TRP A 302 -18.16 -2.22 16.37
CA TRP A 302 -18.98 -3.36 16.01
C TRP A 302 -19.13 -4.30 17.20
N SER A 303 -20.03 -5.28 17.10
CA SER A 303 -20.27 -6.21 18.20
C SER A 303 -19.20 -7.32 18.27
N LYS A 304 -18.98 -7.87 19.47
CA LYS A 304 -18.14 -9.06 19.64
C LYS A 304 -18.64 -10.25 18.80
N LEU A 305 -19.95 -10.40 18.63
CA LEU A 305 -20.56 -11.44 17.80
C LEU A 305 -20.18 -11.25 16.32
N GLU A 306 -20.37 -10.04 15.79
CA GLU A 306 -19.97 -9.69 14.42
C GLU A 306 -18.48 -9.93 14.20
N HIS A 307 -17.62 -9.65 15.19
CA HIS A 307 -16.19 -9.88 15.05
C HIS A 307 -15.84 -11.34 14.73
N THR A 308 -16.57 -12.30 15.33
CA THR A 308 -16.30 -13.73 15.12
C THR A 308 -16.70 -14.22 13.73
N THR A 309 -17.67 -13.55 13.09
CA THR A 309 -18.16 -13.89 11.74
C THR A 309 -17.42 -13.15 10.63
N ARG A 310 -16.57 -12.17 10.96
CA ARG A 310 -15.69 -11.51 9.99
C ARG A 310 -14.67 -12.49 9.42
N ARG A 311 -14.31 -12.25 8.16
CA ARG A 311 -13.26 -13.01 7.47
C ARG A 311 -11.94 -12.90 8.23
N SER A 312 -11.15 -13.96 8.21
CA SER A 312 -9.80 -13.95 8.82
C SER A 312 -8.88 -12.95 8.10
N HIS A 313 -8.84 -13.02 6.77
CA HIS A 313 -8.06 -12.16 5.88
C HIS A 313 -8.93 -11.60 4.74
N LEU A 314 -8.42 -10.58 4.06
CA LEU A 314 -9.00 -10.10 2.81
C LEU A 314 -8.61 -11.02 1.65
N ASP A 315 -9.45 -11.06 0.62
CA ASP A 315 -9.11 -11.74 -0.63
C ASP A 315 -7.96 -10.96 -1.32
N PRO A 316 -6.98 -11.63 -1.94
CA PRO A 316 -5.88 -10.95 -2.62
C PRO A 316 -6.38 -10.15 -3.83
N GLU A 317 -5.79 -8.98 -4.08
CA GLU A 317 -6.27 -8.05 -5.12
C GLU A 317 -6.29 -8.68 -6.51
N ILE A 318 -5.34 -9.57 -6.82
CA ILE A 318 -5.28 -10.31 -8.10
C ILE A 318 -6.58 -11.07 -8.42
N THR A 319 -7.40 -11.38 -7.41
CA THR A 319 -8.70 -12.05 -7.59
C THR A 319 -9.89 -11.09 -7.68
N GLN A 320 -9.66 -9.80 -7.45
CA GLN A 320 -10.71 -8.82 -7.18
C GLN A 320 -10.68 -7.59 -8.09
N VAL A 321 -9.67 -7.41 -8.94
CA VAL A 321 -9.52 -6.19 -9.74
C VAL A 321 -9.48 -6.51 -11.24
N ASP A 322 -9.62 -5.47 -12.06
CA ASP A 322 -9.33 -5.57 -13.49
C ASP A 322 -7.86 -5.98 -13.72
N LEU A 323 -7.66 -6.98 -14.58
CA LEU A 323 -6.35 -7.55 -14.90
C LEU A 323 -5.79 -7.07 -16.25
N SER A 324 -6.41 -6.07 -16.90
CA SER A 324 -5.90 -5.55 -18.17
C SER A 324 -4.49 -4.96 -18.05
N GLY A 325 -4.20 -4.18 -17.00
CA GLY A 325 -2.85 -3.66 -16.75
C GLY A 325 -1.85 -4.78 -16.43
N PHE A 326 -2.28 -5.76 -15.64
CA PHE A 326 -1.50 -6.96 -15.33
C PHE A 326 -1.13 -7.75 -16.60
N ALA A 327 -2.10 -7.99 -17.48
CA ALA A 327 -1.88 -8.70 -18.73
C ALA A 327 -0.92 -7.96 -19.66
N LEU A 328 -0.98 -6.62 -19.70
CA LEU A 328 -0.06 -5.82 -20.48
C LEU A 328 1.39 -5.93 -19.97
N GLU A 329 1.57 -5.90 -18.65
CA GLU A 329 2.87 -6.10 -18.00
C GLU A 329 3.44 -7.50 -18.28
N LEU A 330 2.61 -8.55 -18.22
CA LEU A 330 3.04 -9.92 -18.52
C LEU A 330 3.42 -10.11 -19.99
N ALA A 331 2.63 -9.55 -20.91
CA ALA A 331 2.94 -9.60 -22.33
C ALA A 331 4.25 -8.86 -22.66
N ALA A 332 4.58 -7.80 -21.92
CA ALA A 332 5.85 -7.10 -22.03
C ALA A 332 7.02 -7.91 -21.45
N TRP A 333 6.79 -8.64 -20.36
CA TRP A 333 7.79 -9.50 -19.75
C TRP A 333 8.14 -10.71 -20.62
N GLY A 334 7.15 -11.29 -21.30
CA GLY A 334 7.33 -12.33 -22.31
C GLY A 334 7.32 -13.77 -21.79
N THR A 335 7.49 -14.01 -20.48
CA THR A 335 7.33 -15.34 -19.88
C THR A 335 5.84 -15.72 -19.79
N PRO A 336 5.42 -16.92 -20.27
CA PRO A 336 4.03 -17.35 -20.17
C PRO A 336 3.51 -17.37 -18.73
N LEU A 337 2.24 -16.99 -18.54
CA LEU A 337 1.59 -16.96 -17.21
C LEU A 337 1.72 -18.30 -16.45
N ALA A 338 1.71 -19.42 -17.16
CA ALA A 338 1.80 -20.76 -16.57
C ALA A 338 3.16 -21.05 -15.92
N GLU A 339 4.22 -20.37 -16.35
CA GLU A 339 5.59 -20.53 -15.87
C GLU A 339 5.94 -19.56 -14.74
N LEU A 340 5.19 -18.47 -14.62
CA LEU A 340 5.31 -17.49 -13.54
C LEU A 340 4.72 -18.02 -12.22
N SER A 341 5.39 -17.67 -11.13
CA SER A 341 5.02 -18.12 -9.78
C SER A 341 4.28 -17.01 -9.03
N PHE A 342 3.04 -17.26 -8.64
CA PHE A 342 2.20 -16.35 -7.86
C PHE A 342 1.73 -17.01 -6.56
N ALA A 343 1.54 -16.20 -5.51
CA ALA A 343 0.94 -16.65 -4.26
C ALA A 343 -0.51 -17.14 -4.44
N ASP A 344 -1.27 -16.47 -5.31
CA ASP A 344 -2.56 -16.92 -5.84
C ASP A 344 -2.58 -16.67 -7.35
N ARG A 345 -3.09 -17.63 -8.13
CA ARG A 345 -3.20 -17.46 -9.58
C ARG A 345 -4.30 -16.46 -9.94
N PRO A 346 -4.13 -15.65 -11.01
CA PRO A 346 -5.19 -14.79 -11.49
C PRO A 346 -6.40 -15.63 -11.94
N PRO A 347 -7.65 -15.19 -11.69
CA PRO A 347 -8.83 -15.86 -12.22
C PRO A 347 -8.81 -15.87 -13.75
N GLU A 348 -8.92 -17.05 -14.36
CA GLU A 348 -8.80 -17.25 -15.81
C GLU A 348 -9.77 -16.35 -16.61
N ALA A 349 -11.02 -16.26 -16.17
CA ALA A 349 -12.02 -15.42 -16.82
C ALA A 349 -11.65 -13.92 -16.79
N ALA A 350 -11.14 -13.43 -15.66
CA ALA A 350 -10.73 -12.03 -15.52
C ALA A 350 -9.48 -11.73 -16.35
N TYR A 351 -8.51 -12.66 -16.37
CA TYR A 351 -7.30 -12.53 -17.17
C TYR A 351 -7.62 -12.50 -18.68
N LYS A 352 -8.45 -13.44 -19.14
CA LYS A 352 -8.91 -13.50 -20.53
C LYS A 352 -9.64 -12.21 -20.95
N GLN A 353 -10.49 -11.67 -20.10
CA GLN A 353 -11.16 -10.40 -20.37
C GLN A 353 -10.18 -9.23 -20.49
N GLY A 354 -9.10 -9.24 -19.70
CA GLY A 354 -7.99 -8.28 -19.82
C GLY A 354 -7.29 -8.38 -21.17
N ILE A 355 -6.99 -9.60 -21.64
CA ILE A 355 -6.40 -9.86 -22.96
C ILE A 355 -7.33 -9.39 -24.09
N GLU A 356 -8.61 -9.75 -24.04
CA GLU A 356 -9.62 -9.34 -25.04
C GLU A 356 -9.73 -7.81 -25.13
N LEU A 357 -9.69 -7.12 -23.99
CA LEU A 357 -9.66 -5.66 -23.96
C LEU A 357 -8.39 -5.11 -24.62
N LEU A 358 -7.21 -5.66 -24.31
CA LEU A 358 -5.96 -5.17 -24.88
C LEU A 358 -5.88 -5.43 -26.40
N GLN A 359 -6.42 -6.54 -26.88
CA GLN A 359 -6.57 -6.82 -28.32
C GLN A 359 -7.52 -5.80 -28.99
N MET A 360 -8.65 -5.49 -28.34
CA MET A 360 -9.58 -4.45 -28.83
C MET A 360 -8.91 -3.07 -28.91
N LEU A 361 -8.05 -2.73 -27.95
CA LEU A 361 -7.28 -1.49 -27.93
C LEU A 361 -6.04 -1.53 -28.85
N GLY A 362 -5.78 -2.65 -29.52
CA GLY A 362 -4.60 -2.85 -30.35
C GLY A 362 -3.28 -2.85 -29.57
N GLY A 363 -3.33 -3.05 -28.24
CA GLY A 363 -2.16 -3.19 -27.38
C GLY A 363 -1.50 -4.57 -27.49
N LEU A 364 -2.30 -5.60 -27.78
CA LEU A 364 -1.85 -6.96 -28.10
C LEU A 364 -2.35 -7.39 -29.49
N ASP A 365 -1.61 -8.26 -30.15
CA ASP A 365 -2.08 -8.93 -31.37
C ASP A 365 -2.88 -10.21 -31.09
N HIS A 366 -3.28 -10.92 -32.13
CA HIS A 366 -4.04 -12.18 -32.02
C HIS A 366 -3.26 -13.33 -31.39
N GLU A 367 -1.93 -13.25 -31.34
CA GLU A 367 -1.05 -14.21 -30.67
C GLU A 367 -0.70 -13.77 -29.24
N GLU A 368 -1.41 -12.76 -28.71
CA GLU A 368 -1.21 -12.16 -27.38
C GLU A 368 0.17 -11.47 -27.21
N LYS A 369 0.84 -11.13 -28.32
CA LYS A 369 2.13 -10.44 -28.29
C LYS A 369 1.95 -8.94 -28.25
N LEU A 370 2.91 -8.28 -27.58
CA LEU A 370 2.93 -6.82 -27.43
C LEU A 370 3.14 -6.12 -28.77
N THR A 371 2.22 -5.22 -29.14
CA THR A 371 2.35 -4.38 -30.34
C THR A 371 3.14 -3.09 -30.07
N ASP A 372 3.45 -2.31 -31.10
CA ASP A 372 4.03 -0.97 -30.92
C ASP A 372 3.10 -0.02 -30.15
N THR A 373 1.79 -0.17 -30.32
CA THR A 373 0.80 0.55 -29.51
C THR A 373 0.84 0.06 -28.06
N GLY A 374 0.94 -1.25 -27.84
CA GLY A 374 1.11 -1.84 -26.50
C GLY A 374 2.36 -1.32 -25.78
N ARG A 375 3.50 -1.23 -26.47
CA ARG A 375 4.74 -0.65 -25.92
C ARG A 375 4.56 0.80 -25.48
N ARG A 376 3.87 1.61 -26.28
CA ARG A 376 3.56 3.00 -25.91
C ARG A 376 2.58 3.07 -24.75
N MET A 377 1.59 2.18 -24.71
CA MET A 377 0.63 2.10 -23.61
C MET A 377 1.32 1.76 -22.29
N LEU A 378 2.25 0.80 -22.30
CA LEU A 378 3.02 0.37 -21.13
C LEU A 378 3.86 1.52 -20.52
N ALA A 379 4.35 2.44 -21.36
CA ALA A 379 5.11 3.60 -20.88
C ALA A 379 4.23 4.60 -20.09
N ALA A 380 2.90 4.57 -20.27
CA ALA A 380 1.97 5.49 -19.61
C ALA A 380 1.58 4.96 -18.21
N PRO A 381 1.74 5.75 -17.12
CA PRO A 381 1.40 5.36 -15.74
C PRO A 381 -0.11 5.41 -15.44
N VAL A 382 -0.95 4.90 -16.34
CA VAL A 382 -2.41 4.96 -16.25
C VAL A 382 -3.03 3.66 -16.73
N HIS A 383 -4.31 3.46 -16.44
CA HIS A 383 -5.08 2.30 -16.91
C HIS A 383 -4.97 2.12 -18.46
N PRO A 384 -4.89 0.90 -19.02
CA PRO A 384 -4.71 0.67 -20.46
C PRO A 384 -5.66 1.43 -21.40
N ARG A 385 -6.95 1.57 -21.05
CA ARG A 385 -7.90 2.44 -21.77
C ARG A 385 -7.45 3.90 -21.89
N LEU A 386 -6.97 4.49 -20.79
CA LEU A 386 -6.47 5.87 -20.77
C LEU A 386 -5.13 5.97 -21.51
N ALA A 387 -4.27 4.95 -21.33
CA ALA A 387 -3.00 4.86 -22.05
C ALA A 387 -3.26 4.85 -23.57
N HIS A 388 -4.17 4.00 -24.04
CA HIS A 388 -4.58 3.94 -25.44
C HIS A 388 -5.11 5.29 -25.94
N MET A 389 -6.00 5.95 -25.18
CA MET A 389 -6.53 7.27 -25.52
C MET A 389 -5.40 8.30 -25.72
N VAL A 390 -4.42 8.33 -24.81
CA VAL A 390 -3.27 9.25 -24.89
C VAL A 390 -2.35 8.91 -26.05
N THR A 391 -2.03 7.64 -26.26
CA THR A 391 -1.06 7.19 -27.27
C THR A 391 -1.61 7.21 -28.70
N SER A 392 -2.93 7.08 -28.83
CA SER A 392 -3.63 7.09 -30.13
C SER A 392 -4.14 8.48 -30.51
N ALA A 393 -4.05 9.48 -29.62
CA ALA A 393 -4.47 10.84 -29.88
C ALA A 393 -3.66 11.47 -31.03
N HIS A 394 -4.35 12.18 -31.92
CA HIS A 394 -3.70 13.00 -32.94
C HIS A 394 -2.81 14.07 -32.26
N PRO A 395 -1.66 14.49 -32.84
CA PRO A 395 -0.74 15.43 -32.19
C PRO A 395 -1.39 16.75 -31.71
N ARG A 396 -2.46 17.20 -32.37
CA ARG A 396 -3.23 18.39 -31.97
C ARG A 396 -4.06 18.20 -30.69
N ASP A 397 -4.53 16.98 -30.44
CA ASP A 397 -5.41 16.65 -29.32
C ASP A 397 -4.69 15.94 -28.17
N HIS A 398 -3.39 15.64 -28.34
CA HIS A 398 -2.59 14.93 -27.36
C HIS A 398 -2.58 15.62 -25.99
N GLY A 399 -2.50 16.95 -25.96
CA GLY A 399 -2.61 17.73 -24.72
C GLY A 399 -3.97 17.52 -24.01
N LEU A 400 -5.07 17.53 -24.77
CA LEU A 400 -6.41 17.30 -24.22
C LEU A 400 -6.56 15.86 -23.71
N ALA A 401 -6.05 14.86 -24.45
CA ALA A 401 -6.07 13.47 -24.03
C ALA A 401 -5.30 13.27 -22.71
N CYS A 402 -4.14 13.90 -22.55
CA CYS A 402 -3.39 13.89 -21.30
C CYS A 402 -4.17 14.54 -20.15
N VAL A 403 -4.84 15.67 -20.40
CA VAL A 403 -5.69 16.33 -19.39
C VAL A 403 -6.84 15.41 -18.99
N ILE A 404 -7.59 14.85 -19.95
CA ILE A 404 -8.70 13.93 -19.64
C ILE A 404 -8.21 12.69 -18.89
N ALA A 405 -7.08 12.10 -19.32
CA ALA A 405 -6.49 10.96 -18.63
C ALA A 405 -6.12 11.31 -17.18
N ALA A 406 -5.48 12.46 -16.95
CA ALA A 406 -5.17 12.93 -15.61
C ALA A 406 -6.44 13.20 -14.78
N LEU A 407 -7.49 13.80 -15.37
CA LEU A 407 -8.77 14.05 -14.69
C LEU A 407 -9.50 12.76 -14.29
N LEU A 408 -9.39 11.70 -15.09
CA LEU A 408 -10.04 10.41 -14.85
C LEU A 408 -9.21 9.49 -13.94
N ASP A 409 -7.88 9.60 -13.99
CA ASP A 409 -6.95 8.81 -13.17
C ASP A 409 -6.77 9.43 -11.77
N ASP A 410 -6.71 10.75 -11.68
CA ASP A 410 -6.53 11.47 -10.41
C ASP A 410 -7.85 11.68 -9.68
N ARG A 411 -7.76 11.80 -8.35
CA ARG A 411 -8.94 11.97 -7.49
C ARG A 411 -9.24 13.45 -7.29
N ASP A 412 -10.43 13.86 -7.73
CA ASP A 412 -11.08 15.15 -7.46
C ASP A 412 -10.19 16.39 -7.69
N VAL A 413 -10.12 16.83 -8.94
CA VAL A 413 -9.42 18.05 -9.38
C VAL A 413 -10.03 19.35 -8.87
N MET A 414 -11.18 19.30 -8.20
CA MET A 414 -11.84 20.47 -7.61
C MET A 414 -11.32 20.80 -6.20
N ARG A 415 -10.38 20.01 -5.67
CA ARG A 415 -9.60 20.41 -4.50
C ARG A 415 -8.62 21.50 -4.94
N GLY A 416 -8.97 22.76 -4.65
CA GLY A 416 -8.12 23.91 -4.87
C GLY A 416 -6.70 23.73 -4.30
N ARG A 417 -5.77 24.59 -4.73
CA ARG A 417 -4.39 24.57 -4.22
C ARG A 417 -4.40 24.74 -2.69
N PRO A 418 -3.48 24.09 -1.95
CA PRO A 418 -3.35 24.28 -0.50
C PRO A 418 -3.16 25.74 -0.06
N ASP A 419 -2.76 26.62 -0.98
CA ASP A 419 -2.44 28.03 -0.76
C ASP A 419 -3.40 29.01 -1.49
N GLU A 420 -4.57 28.57 -1.96
CA GLU A 420 -5.61 29.44 -2.57
C GLU A 420 -6.87 29.56 -1.73
#